data_AF-A0A5N6T989-F1
#
_entry.id   AF-A0A5N6T989-F1
#
_cell.length_a   1.000
_cell.length_b   1.000
_cell.length_c   1.000
_cell.angle_alpha   90.00
_cell.angle_beta   90.00
_cell.angle_gamma   90.00
#
_symmetry.space_group_name_H-M   'P 1'
#
loop_
_entity.id
_entity.type
_entity.pdbx_description
1 polymer ?
#
loop_
_entity_poly.entity_id
_entity_poly.type
_entity_poly.pdbx_seq_one_letter_code
_entity_poly.pdbx_strand_id
1 'polypeptide(L)'
;MGRFNFIGGTEPVFKKNPIPALDYSTVRTGHIGFLCHKQPTLEGNLRKAVSHSTFCTLRSELTVYELCEDVQWIYCRYQDAQGAERRIRAPFFVGADGKTGFSRKQYLEAKCVHMEKVTEYFYQETWVALNWRITLPTPESHPEFPLWTLGYTPEQVYDLFFPYELRFICNPNRPAVCGWFGLQADRLWRFEFVVRPGEDGYEMAKPESIKKVPLCDTP
;
A
#
# COMPACT_ATOMS: atom_id res chain seq x y z
N MET A 1 -14.75 8.06 0.28
CA MET A 1 -13.41 8.22 0.88
C MET A 1 -12.72 9.30 0.08
N GLY A 2 -12.10 10.30 0.69
CA GLY A 2 -11.62 11.47 -0.06
C GLY A 2 -11.03 12.58 0.80
N ARG A 3 -11.37 12.63 2.09
CA ARG A 3 -10.75 13.60 3.00
C ARG A 3 -9.46 13.08 3.60
N PHE A 4 -8.41 13.88 3.54
CA PHE A 4 -7.10 13.64 4.15
C PHE A 4 -6.94 14.62 5.30
N ASN A 5 -6.80 14.08 6.50
CA ASN A 5 -6.67 14.85 7.73
C ASN A 5 -5.23 14.78 8.24
N PHE A 6 -4.64 15.93 8.53
CA PHE A 6 -3.31 16.02 9.10
C PHE A 6 -3.42 16.35 10.59
N ILE A 7 -3.17 15.35 11.42
CA ILE A 7 -3.31 15.43 12.88
C ILE A 7 -1.96 15.77 13.48
N GLY A 8 -1.82 16.95 14.08
CA GLY A 8 -0.56 17.36 14.71
C GLY A 8 -0.51 17.10 16.22
N GLY A 9 0.69 17.17 16.78
CA GLY A 9 0.97 17.00 18.20
C GLY A 9 1.63 15.66 18.54
N THR A 10 1.99 15.50 19.80
CA THR A 10 2.72 14.33 20.31
C THR A 10 1.84 13.35 21.09
N GLU A 11 0.61 13.75 21.40
CA GLU A 11 -0.35 12.97 22.17
C GLU A 11 -1.01 11.89 21.29
N PRO A 12 -1.29 10.70 21.85
CA PRO A 12 -1.93 9.60 21.12
C PRO A 12 -3.45 9.78 20.91
N VAL A 13 -3.92 11.02 20.85
CA VAL A 13 -5.35 11.34 20.76
C VAL A 13 -5.82 11.22 19.32
N PHE A 14 -6.54 10.13 19.06
CA PHE A 14 -7.00 9.79 17.72
C PHE A 14 -8.16 10.68 17.24
N LYS A 15 -8.97 11.21 18.17
CA LYS A 15 -10.10 12.14 17.92
C LYS A 15 -9.71 13.62 17.99
N LYS A 16 -8.46 13.94 17.65
CA LYS A 16 -8.02 15.34 17.56
C LYS A 16 -8.48 15.97 16.25
N ASN A 17 -8.81 17.27 16.30
CA ASN A 17 -9.12 18.05 15.11
C ASN A 17 -7.88 18.17 14.20
N PRO A 18 -8.04 18.02 12.89
CA PRO A 18 -6.93 18.21 11.94
C PRO A 18 -6.46 19.66 11.93
N ILE A 19 -5.17 19.87 11.63
CA ILE A 19 -4.59 21.21 11.41
C ILE A 19 -5.01 21.67 10.00
N PRO A 20 -4.53 21.05 8.90
CA PRO A 20 -5.23 21.09 7.63
C PRO A 20 -6.03 19.82 7.35
N ALA A 21 -7.13 19.97 6.61
CA ALA A 21 -7.85 18.87 6.00
C ALA A 21 -8.05 19.16 4.51
N LEU A 22 -7.72 18.18 3.68
CA LEU A 22 -7.83 18.28 2.22
C LEU A 22 -8.96 17.36 1.75
N ASP A 23 -9.90 17.88 0.97
CA ASP A 23 -10.99 17.10 0.41
C ASP A 23 -10.74 16.78 -1.08
N TYR A 24 -10.52 15.50 -1.37
CA TYR A 24 -10.33 14.93 -2.70
C TYR A 24 -11.57 14.19 -3.21
N SER A 25 -12.73 14.32 -2.54
CA SER A 25 -13.99 13.75 -3.01
C SER A 25 -14.42 14.34 -4.36
N THR A 26 -14.05 15.59 -4.65
CA THR A 26 -14.22 16.24 -5.95
C THR A 26 -13.06 17.20 -6.23
N VAL A 27 -12.43 17.11 -7.41
CA VAL A 27 -11.56 18.21 -7.89
C VAL A 27 -12.38 19.17 -8.75
N ARG A 28 -11.93 20.42 -8.94
CA ARG A 28 -12.65 21.48 -9.69
C ARG A 28 -13.12 21.06 -11.09
N THR A 29 -12.54 20.02 -11.67
CA THR A 29 -12.87 19.47 -12.99
C THR A 29 -13.97 18.39 -12.96
N GLY A 30 -14.53 18.05 -11.80
CA GLY A 30 -15.57 17.02 -11.66
C GLY A 30 -15.03 15.58 -11.61
N HIS A 31 -13.72 15.40 -11.71
CA HIS A 31 -13.09 14.10 -11.51
C HIS A 31 -12.91 13.77 -10.02
N ILE A 32 -12.91 12.49 -9.70
CA ILE A 32 -12.54 12.01 -8.36
C ILE A 32 -11.04 12.27 -8.19
N GLY A 33 -10.67 13.05 -7.16
CA GLY A 33 -9.28 13.40 -6.91
C GLY A 33 -8.45 12.24 -6.35
N PHE A 34 -9.09 11.28 -5.69
CA PHE A 34 -8.43 10.13 -5.09
C PHE A 34 -9.37 8.93 -4.94
N LEU A 35 -8.88 7.73 -5.25
CA LEU A 35 -9.60 6.48 -5.08
C LEU A 35 -8.74 5.46 -4.33
N CYS A 36 -9.24 4.98 -3.19
CA CYS A 36 -8.65 3.84 -2.50
C CYS A 36 -9.12 2.54 -3.12
N HIS A 37 -8.21 1.75 -3.64
CA HIS A 37 -8.50 0.42 -4.15
C HIS A 37 -7.51 -0.60 -3.60
N LYS A 38 -7.94 -1.86 -3.55
CA LYS A 38 -7.01 -2.99 -3.31
C LYS A 38 -6.27 -3.24 -4.61
N GLN A 39 -4.94 -3.13 -4.59
CA GLN A 39 -4.12 -3.40 -5.77
C GLN A 39 -4.41 -4.79 -6.39
N PRO A 40 -4.53 -5.90 -5.63
CA PRO A 40 -4.86 -7.20 -6.21
C PRO A 40 -6.19 -7.24 -6.95
N THR A 41 -7.20 -6.51 -6.48
CA THR A 41 -8.52 -6.42 -7.13
C THR A 41 -8.45 -5.63 -8.43
N LEU A 42 -7.76 -4.47 -8.41
CA LEU A 42 -7.55 -3.68 -9.63
C LEU A 42 -6.82 -4.49 -10.69
N GLU A 43 -5.70 -5.11 -10.31
CA GLU A 43 -4.94 -5.96 -11.22
C GLU A 43 -5.75 -7.16 -11.71
N GLY A 44 -6.59 -7.76 -10.86
CA GLY A 44 -7.51 -8.81 -11.26
C GLY A 44 -8.48 -8.37 -12.36
N ASN A 45 -9.01 -7.15 -12.27
CA ASN A 45 -9.87 -6.58 -13.30
C ASN A 45 -9.09 -6.25 -14.59
N LEU A 46 -7.86 -5.75 -14.48
CA LEU A 46 -6.99 -5.52 -15.64
C LEU A 46 -6.65 -6.85 -16.35
N ARG A 47 -6.34 -7.91 -15.60
CA ARG A 47 -6.11 -9.25 -16.16
C ARG A 47 -7.34 -9.79 -16.90
N LYS A 48 -8.54 -9.58 -16.36
CA LYS A 48 -9.80 -9.92 -17.06
C LYS A 48 -10.00 -9.13 -18.35
N ALA A 49 -9.69 -7.83 -18.35
CA ALA A 49 -9.78 -7.02 -19.56
C ALA A 49 -8.80 -7.53 -20.64
N VAL A 50 -7.58 -7.86 -20.22
CA VAL A 50 -6.56 -8.45 -21.10
C VAL A 50 -7.00 -9.81 -21.65
N SER A 51 -7.62 -10.68 -20.84
CA SER A 51 -8.06 -12.01 -21.29
C SER A 51 -9.19 -11.97 -22.33
N HIS A 52 -9.97 -10.88 -22.38
CA HIS A 52 -11.02 -10.70 -23.39
C HIS A 52 -10.52 -10.04 -24.68
N SER A 53 -9.27 -9.58 -24.71
CA SER A 53 -8.71 -8.93 -25.88
C SER A 53 -8.02 -9.94 -26.79
N THR A 54 -8.27 -9.85 -28.10
CA THR A 54 -7.57 -10.63 -29.13
C THR A 54 -6.20 -10.05 -29.48
N PHE A 55 -5.87 -8.85 -28.99
CA PHE A 55 -4.64 -8.13 -29.32
C PHE A 55 -3.49 -8.36 -28.33
N CYS A 56 -3.75 -9.01 -27.19
CA CYS A 56 -2.74 -9.25 -26.18
C CYS A 56 -2.84 -10.66 -25.58
N THR A 57 -1.70 -11.24 -25.24
CA THR A 57 -1.62 -12.51 -24.53
C THR A 57 -0.94 -12.28 -23.19
N LEU A 58 -1.64 -12.61 -22.10
CA LEU A 58 -1.05 -12.65 -20.77
C LEU A 58 -0.54 -14.05 -20.47
N ARG A 59 0.73 -14.14 -20.08
CA ARG A 59 1.34 -15.38 -19.57
C ARG A 59 1.84 -15.11 -18.15
N SER A 60 1.18 -15.71 -17.18
CA SER A 60 1.53 -15.56 -15.76
C SER A 60 2.65 -16.53 -15.37
N GLU A 61 3.22 -16.33 -14.18
CA GLU A 61 4.23 -17.24 -13.60
C GLU A 61 5.47 -17.41 -14.49
N LEU A 62 5.83 -16.34 -15.19
CA LEU A 62 7.05 -16.27 -15.99
C LEU A 62 8.09 -15.38 -15.31
N THR A 63 9.35 -15.82 -15.32
CA THR A 63 10.46 -15.03 -14.79
C THR A 63 11.49 -14.78 -15.88
N VAL A 64 11.68 -13.51 -16.26
CA VAL A 64 12.74 -13.09 -17.18
C VAL A 64 14.07 -13.09 -16.44
N TYR A 65 15.10 -13.68 -17.05
CA TYR A 65 16.45 -13.72 -16.48
C TYR A 65 17.57 -13.41 -17.48
N GLU A 66 17.24 -13.22 -18.77
CA GLU A 66 18.22 -12.79 -19.77
C GLU A 66 17.55 -11.92 -20.85
N LEU A 67 18.23 -10.83 -21.21
CA LEU A 67 17.91 -9.97 -22.33
C LEU A 67 19.18 -9.71 -23.15
N CYS A 68 19.08 -9.88 -24.46
CA CYS A 68 20.10 -9.46 -25.42
C CYS A 68 19.44 -8.87 -26.67
N GLU A 69 20.18 -8.06 -27.43
CA GLU A 69 19.65 -7.39 -28.62
C GLU A 69 20.64 -7.39 -29.77
N ASP A 70 20.10 -7.35 -30.98
CA ASP A 70 20.82 -6.97 -32.20
C ASP A 70 20.18 -5.71 -32.82
N VAL A 71 20.51 -5.40 -34.07
CA VAL A 71 20.02 -4.20 -34.77
C VAL A 71 18.50 -4.22 -34.99
N GLN A 72 17.87 -5.39 -35.02
CA GLN A 72 16.46 -5.57 -35.38
C GLN A 72 15.60 -6.11 -34.25
N TRP A 73 16.17 -6.90 -33.34
CA TRP A 73 15.40 -7.69 -32.37
C TRP A 73 15.97 -7.62 -30.97
N ILE A 74 15.07 -7.64 -29.98
CA ILE A 74 15.34 -8.04 -28.61
C ILE A 74 15.01 -9.52 -28.46
N TYR A 75 15.89 -10.25 -27.82
CA TYR A 75 15.70 -11.64 -27.42
C TYR A 75 15.58 -11.73 -25.90
N CYS A 76 14.52 -12.37 -25.44
CA CYS A 76 14.24 -12.58 -24.03
C CYS A 76 14.26 -14.08 -23.73
N ARG A 77 15.06 -14.49 -22.74
CA ARG A 77 14.91 -15.81 -22.10
C ARG A 77 14.19 -15.67 -20.78
N TYR A 78 13.30 -16.61 -20.54
CA TYR A 78 12.48 -16.65 -19.34
C TYR A 78 12.19 -18.09 -18.92
N GLN A 79 11.96 -18.29 -17.63
CA GLN A 79 11.48 -19.56 -17.09
C GLN A 79 9.96 -19.55 -17.01
N ASP A 80 9.33 -20.66 -17.35
CA ASP A 80 7.90 -20.87 -17.09
C ASP A 80 7.64 -21.36 -15.66
N ALA A 81 6.37 -21.60 -15.32
CA ALA A 81 5.95 -22.04 -13.99
C ALA A 81 6.55 -23.39 -13.58
N GLN A 82 7.03 -24.20 -14.54
CA GLN A 82 7.71 -25.47 -14.30
C GLN A 82 9.24 -25.31 -14.24
N GLY A 83 9.75 -24.09 -14.38
CA GLY A 83 11.18 -23.79 -14.44
C GLY A 83 11.80 -24.10 -15.80
N ALA A 84 11.01 -24.45 -16.82
CA ALA A 84 11.55 -24.75 -18.13
C ALA A 84 11.97 -23.46 -18.85
N GLU A 85 13.16 -23.48 -19.45
CA GLU A 85 13.65 -22.36 -20.25
C GLU A 85 12.81 -22.20 -21.52
N ARG A 86 12.41 -20.95 -21.78
CA ARG A 86 11.70 -20.51 -22.98
C ARG A 86 12.39 -19.28 -23.55
N ARG A 87 12.16 -19.04 -24.84
CA ARG A 87 12.67 -17.88 -25.56
C ARG A 87 11.57 -17.22 -26.37
N ILE A 88 11.60 -15.90 -26.40
CA ILE A 88 10.80 -15.08 -27.31
C ILE A 88 11.67 -13.98 -27.91
N ARG A 89 11.31 -13.51 -29.11
CA ARG A 89 11.92 -12.32 -29.72
C ARG A 89 10.84 -11.32 -30.11
N ALA A 90 11.16 -10.03 -30.02
CA ALA A 90 10.28 -8.93 -30.41
C ALA A 90 11.12 -7.71 -30.82
N PRO A 91 10.57 -6.75 -31.61
CA PRO A 91 11.30 -5.53 -31.96
C PRO A 91 11.54 -4.61 -30.76
N PHE A 92 10.68 -4.72 -29.74
CA PHE A 92 10.75 -3.92 -28.52
C PHE A 92 10.50 -4.77 -27.28
N PHE A 93 11.12 -4.39 -26.18
CA PHE A 93 10.88 -4.93 -24.85
C PHE A 93 10.58 -3.79 -23.89
N VAL A 94 9.55 -3.94 -23.06
CA VAL A 94 9.15 -2.94 -22.07
C VAL A 94 9.29 -3.54 -20.67
N GLY A 95 10.25 -3.01 -19.90
CA GLY A 95 10.47 -3.41 -18.51
C GLY A 95 9.43 -2.78 -17.58
N ALA A 96 8.43 -3.55 -17.17
CA ALA A 96 7.41 -3.16 -16.19
C ALA A 96 7.47 -4.03 -14.91
N ASP A 97 8.68 -4.44 -14.53
CA ASP A 97 8.99 -5.44 -13.48
C ASP A 97 9.31 -4.82 -12.10
N GLY A 98 8.95 -3.55 -11.90
CA GLY A 98 8.98 -2.88 -10.60
C GLY A 98 10.37 -2.53 -10.08
N LYS A 99 10.43 -2.04 -8.82
CA LYS A 99 11.66 -1.49 -8.20
C LYS A 99 12.85 -2.46 -8.20
N THR A 100 12.57 -3.75 -8.01
CA THR A 100 13.54 -4.84 -7.95
C THR A 100 13.71 -5.56 -9.29
N GLY A 101 13.06 -5.07 -10.35
CA GLY A 101 13.01 -5.70 -11.65
C GLY A 101 14.36 -5.99 -12.27
N PHE A 102 14.41 -7.08 -13.04
CA PHE A 102 15.56 -7.53 -13.83
C PHE A 102 15.93 -6.49 -14.89
N SER A 103 14.94 -5.94 -15.59
CA SER A 103 15.09 -5.14 -16.80
C SER A 103 15.99 -3.93 -16.58
N ARG A 104 15.76 -3.16 -15.51
CA ARG A 104 16.66 -2.04 -15.19
C ARG A 104 18.01 -2.54 -14.69
N LYS A 105 18.00 -3.35 -13.63
CA LYS A 105 19.20 -3.67 -12.84
C LYS A 105 20.22 -4.52 -13.59
N GLN A 106 19.75 -5.48 -14.37
CA GLN A 106 20.62 -6.49 -15.00
C GLN A 106 20.86 -6.21 -16.47
N TYR A 107 19.97 -5.47 -17.15
CA TYR A 107 20.10 -5.17 -18.57
C TYR A 107 20.47 -3.71 -18.86
N LEU A 108 19.68 -2.76 -18.36
CA LEU A 108 19.86 -1.33 -18.70
C LEU A 108 21.04 -0.67 -17.96
N GLU A 109 21.28 -1.01 -16.69
CA GLU A 109 22.39 -0.43 -15.92
C GLU A 109 23.77 -0.81 -16.51
N ALA A 110 23.91 -2.01 -17.10
CA ALA A 110 25.12 -2.40 -17.83
C ALA A 110 25.33 -1.60 -19.14
N LYS A 111 24.29 -0.95 -19.64
CA LYS A 111 24.30 -0.05 -20.81
C LYS A 111 24.33 1.42 -20.41
N CYS A 112 24.77 1.71 -19.18
CA CYS A 112 24.88 3.06 -18.62
C CYS A 112 23.55 3.80 -18.43
N VAL A 113 22.43 3.08 -18.35
CA VAL A 113 21.12 3.67 -18.01
C VAL A 113 20.87 3.46 -16.52
N HIS A 114 21.08 4.53 -15.74
CA HIS A 114 21.00 4.48 -14.28
C HIS A 114 19.81 5.28 -13.75
N MET A 115 19.32 4.88 -12.57
CA MET A 115 18.33 5.65 -11.84
C MET A 115 19.03 6.71 -10.99
N GLU A 116 19.07 7.94 -11.50
CA GLU A 116 19.69 9.06 -10.80
C GLU A 116 18.75 9.70 -9.77
N LYS A 117 19.34 10.28 -8.72
CA LYS A 117 18.62 11.08 -7.75
C LYS A 117 18.62 12.53 -8.22
N VAL A 118 17.44 13.13 -8.30
CA VAL A 118 17.27 14.50 -8.82
C VAL A 118 17.41 15.57 -7.73
N THR A 119 17.34 15.20 -6.44
CA THR A 119 17.32 16.18 -5.34
C THR A 119 18.25 15.77 -4.19
N GLU A 120 18.95 16.76 -3.62
CA GLU A 120 19.73 16.61 -2.38
C GLU A 120 18.82 16.37 -1.16
N TYR A 121 17.60 16.91 -1.19
CA TYR A 121 16.57 16.65 -0.19
C TYR A 121 15.91 15.30 -0.44
N PHE A 122 16.55 14.22 0.03
CA PHE A 122 16.02 12.87 -0.09
C PHE A 122 15.29 12.46 1.19
N TYR A 123 13.97 12.27 1.09
CA TYR A 123 13.21 11.66 2.16
C TYR A 123 13.47 10.15 2.15
N GLN A 124 14.32 9.68 3.07
CA GLN A 124 14.67 8.27 3.23
C GLN A 124 14.32 7.81 4.64
N GLU A 125 13.07 7.42 4.81
CA GLU A 125 12.62 6.81 6.06
C GLU A 125 12.24 5.35 5.82
N THR A 126 12.47 4.53 6.83
CA THR A 126 11.96 3.16 6.86
C THR A 126 10.59 3.18 7.53
N TRP A 127 9.59 2.60 6.87
CA TRP A 127 8.24 2.50 7.39
C TRP A 127 7.87 1.04 7.61
N VAL A 128 7.22 0.74 8.72
CA VAL A 128 6.48 -0.52 8.90
C VAL A 128 5.07 -0.26 8.39
N ALA A 129 4.61 -1.05 7.42
CA ALA A 129 3.26 -0.97 6.88
C ALA A 129 2.47 -2.24 7.24
N LEU A 130 1.32 -2.03 7.89
CA LEU A 130 0.42 -3.08 8.35
C LEU A 130 -0.90 -2.95 7.62
N ASN A 131 -1.43 -4.09 7.19
CA ASN A 131 -2.76 -4.21 6.65
C ASN A 131 -3.55 -5.14 7.56
N TRP A 132 -4.54 -4.61 8.26
CA TRP A 132 -5.39 -5.37 9.17
C TRP A 132 -6.75 -5.64 8.55
N ARG A 133 -7.32 -6.77 8.92
CA ARG A 133 -8.74 -7.04 8.77
C ARG A 133 -9.39 -6.95 10.13
N ILE A 134 -10.29 -5.99 10.31
CA ILE A 134 -10.92 -5.74 11.61
C ILE A 134 -12.07 -6.73 11.81
N THR A 135 -11.98 -7.48 12.90
CA THR A 135 -13.10 -8.22 13.47
C THR A 135 -13.84 -7.28 14.41
N LEU A 136 -15.16 -7.16 14.24
CA LEU A 136 -15.93 -6.24 15.07
C LEU A 136 -16.01 -6.76 16.50
N PRO A 137 -15.93 -5.88 17.51
CA PRO A 137 -16.21 -6.27 18.87
C PRO A 137 -17.70 -6.60 19.02
N THR A 138 -18.02 -7.61 19.80
CA THR A 138 -19.39 -8.03 20.12
C THR A 138 -19.58 -8.09 21.63
N PRO A 139 -20.83 -8.08 22.15
CA PRO A 139 -21.09 -8.32 23.56
C PRO A 139 -20.51 -9.63 24.08
N GLU A 140 -20.34 -10.65 23.24
CA GLU A 140 -19.75 -11.93 23.66
C GLU A 140 -18.23 -11.88 23.72
N SER A 141 -17.58 -11.20 22.76
CA SER A 141 -16.12 -11.10 22.71
C SER A 141 -15.56 -10.04 23.66
N HIS A 142 -16.33 -8.99 23.94
CA HIS A 142 -15.96 -7.86 24.78
C HIS A 142 -17.13 -7.51 25.73
N PRO A 143 -17.51 -8.41 26.66
CA PRO A 143 -18.73 -8.25 27.46
C PRO A 143 -18.77 -7.00 28.33
N GLU A 144 -17.60 -6.51 28.74
CA GLU A 144 -17.47 -5.35 29.63
C GLU A 144 -17.39 -4.02 28.87
N PHE A 145 -17.53 -4.02 27.54
CA PHE A 145 -17.40 -2.78 26.77
C PHE A 145 -18.58 -1.82 27.06
N PRO A 146 -18.34 -0.60 27.58
CA PRO A 146 -19.41 0.24 28.13
C PRO A 146 -20.52 0.61 27.14
N LEU A 147 -20.19 0.75 25.85
CA LEU A 147 -21.16 1.17 24.83
C LEU A 147 -22.29 0.16 24.61
N TRP A 148 -22.11 -1.12 25.00
CA TRP A 148 -23.18 -2.11 24.97
C TRP A 148 -24.35 -1.72 25.88
N THR A 149 -24.06 -1.17 27.06
CA THR A 149 -25.09 -0.69 28.00
C THR A 149 -25.88 0.51 27.47
N LEU A 150 -25.30 1.22 26.50
CA LEU A 150 -25.92 2.34 25.80
C LEU A 150 -26.66 1.91 24.51
N GLY A 151 -26.75 0.60 24.24
CA GLY A 151 -27.47 0.04 23.10
C GLY A 151 -26.75 0.12 21.76
N TYR A 152 -25.42 0.33 21.76
CA TYR A 152 -24.64 0.36 20.52
C TYR A 152 -24.54 -1.03 19.88
N THR A 153 -24.59 -1.09 18.55
CA THR A 153 -24.26 -2.31 17.80
C THR A 153 -22.75 -2.43 17.54
N PRO A 154 -22.23 -3.63 17.26
CA PRO A 154 -20.85 -3.84 16.80
C PRO A 154 -20.40 -2.88 15.70
N GLU A 155 -21.26 -2.64 14.71
CA GLU A 155 -21.00 -1.73 13.58
C GLU A 155 -20.89 -0.27 14.04
N GLN A 156 -21.77 0.18 14.93
CA GLN A 156 -21.73 1.55 15.44
C GLN A 156 -20.48 1.79 16.30
N VAL A 157 -20.08 0.80 17.12
CA VAL A 157 -18.81 0.86 17.83
C VAL A 157 -17.66 0.95 16.84
N TYR A 158 -17.67 0.12 15.81
CA TYR A 158 -16.64 0.15 14.80
C TYR A 158 -16.51 1.50 14.09
N ASP A 159 -17.60 2.07 13.61
CA ASP A 159 -17.60 3.37 12.93
C ASP A 159 -17.16 4.52 13.86
N LEU A 160 -17.37 4.39 15.18
CA LEU A 160 -16.92 5.37 16.18
C LEU A 160 -15.40 5.39 16.41
N PHE A 161 -14.73 4.25 16.26
CA PHE A 161 -13.30 4.09 16.55
C PHE A 161 -12.42 3.99 15.29
N PHE A 162 -13.00 3.60 14.13
CA PHE A 162 -12.28 3.43 12.85
C PHE A 162 -12.81 4.39 11.78
N PRO A 163 -12.37 5.67 11.80
CA PRO A 163 -12.91 6.74 10.99
C PRO A 163 -12.64 6.47 9.52
N TYR A 164 -13.62 6.82 8.71
CA TYR A 164 -13.60 6.57 7.28
C TYR A 164 -12.49 7.32 6.51
N GLU A 165 -11.96 8.39 7.08
CA GLU A 165 -11.02 9.32 6.45
C GLU A 165 -9.56 8.86 6.61
N LEU A 166 -8.70 9.23 5.65
CA LEU A 166 -7.26 8.99 5.75
C LEU A 166 -6.65 10.01 6.71
N ARG A 167 -5.84 9.55 7.66
CA ARG A 167 -5.21 10.39 8.68
C ARG A 167 -3.69 10.29 8.59
N PHE A 168 -3.04 11.43 8.45
CA PHE A 168 -1.60 11.59 8.61
C PHE A 168 -1.37 12.10 10.03
N ILE A 169 -0.77 11.26 10.87
CA ILE A 169 -0.38 11.60 12.23
C ILE A 169 1.01 12.25 12.16
N CYS A 170 1.03 13.57 12.21
CA CYS A 170 2.22 14.41 12.13
C CYS A 170 2.92 14.53 13.50
N ASN A 171 3.09 13.40 14.19
CA ASN A 171 3.86 13.36 15.44
C ASN A 171 5.36 13.40 15.12
N PRO A 172 6.12 14.42 15.55
CA PRO A 172 7.54 14.55 15.20
C PRO A 172 8.39 13.38 15.72
N ASN A 173 7.94 12.70 16.78
CA ASN A 173 8.68 11.58 17.36
C ASN A 173 8.41 10.26 16.62
N ARG A 174 7.23 10.08 16.00
CA ARG A 174 6.91 8.89 15.21
C ARG A 174 5.76 9.22 14.27
N PRO A 175 6.05 9.75 13.07
CA PRO A 175 5.03 9.95 12.07
C PRO A 175 4.32 8.65 11.73
N ALA A 176 3.02 8.72 11.53
CA ALA A 176 2.21 7.57 11.16
C ALA A 176 1.14 7.98 10.14
N VAL A 177 0.63 7.01 9.38
CA VAL A 177 -0.53 7.17 8.52
C VAL A 177 -1.50 6.03 8.78
N CYS A 178 -2.77 6.34 8.85
CA CYS A 178 -3.79 5.33 9.08
C CYS A 178 -5.06 5.63 8.29
N GLY A 179 -5.75 4.58 7.88
CA GLY A 179 -7.01 4.73 7.20
C GLY A 179 -7.47 3.45 6.53
N TRP A 180 -8.68 3.51 6.02
CA TRP A 180 -9.30 2.43 5.27
C TRP A 180 -8.61 2.17 3.93
N PHE A 181 -8.75 0.95 3.40
CA PHE A 181 -8.46 0.69 2.00
C PHE A 181 -9.41 -0.38 1.43
N GLY A 182 -9.88 -0.17 0.19
CA GLY A 182 -10.94 -1.00 -0.39
C GLY A 182 -12.34 -0.54 0.02
N LEU A 183 -13.32 -1.45 0.00
CA LEU A 183 -14.69 -1.15 0.38
C LEU A 183 -14.83 -1.20 1.91
N GLN A 184 -15.73 -0.39 2.48
CA GLN A 184 -15.97 -0.39 3.94
C GLN A 184 -16.41 -1.77 4.46
N ALA A 185 -17.18 -2.50 3.65
CA ALA A 185 -17.60 -3.87 3.96
C ALA A 185 -16.42 -4.86 4.09
N ASP A 186 -15.26 -4.55 3.51
CA ASP A 186 -14.07 -5.39 3.60
C ASP A 186 -13.40 -5.32 4.97
N ARG A 187 -13.69 -4.26 5.75
CA ARG A 187 -13.12 -4.03 7.09
C ARG A 187 -11.59 -4.03 7.09
N LEU A 188 -10.99 -3.51 6.03
CA LEU A 188 -9.54 -3.44 5.88
C LEU A 188 -9.00 -2.09 6.31
N TRP A 189 -8.04 -2.10 7.21
CA TRP A 189 -7.42 -0.92 7.79
C TRP A 189 -5.92 -0.96 7.56
N ARG A 190 -5.36 0.13 7.04
CA ARG A 190 -3.92 0.29 6.85
C ARG A 190 -3.37 1.16 7.96
N PHE A 191 -2.25 0.75 8.52
CA PHE A 191 -1.48 1.53 9.47
C PHE A 191 -0.02 1.48 9.07
N GLU A 192 0.61 2.64 8.94
CA GLU A 192 2.05 2.73 8.74
C GLU A 192 2.66 3.67 9.76
N PHE A 193 3.87 3.36 10.20
CA PHE A 193 4.64 4.24 11.08
C PHE A 193 6.13 4.19 10.75
N VAL A 194 6.81 5.31 11.01
CA VAL A 194 8.26 5.43 10.83
C VAL A 194 9.00 4.60 11.87
N VAL A 195 10.01 3.86 11.41
CA VAL A 195 11.03 3.20 12.24
C VAL A 195 12.06 4.27 12.62
N ARG A 196 12.29 4.45 13.93
CA ARG A 196 13.18 5.50 14.43
C ARG A 196 14.65 5.14 14.19
N PRO A 197 15.55 6.15 14.19
CA PRO A 197 16.98 5.90 14.27
C PRO A 197 17.32 4.97 15.44
N GLY A 198 18.05 3.89 15.17
CA GLY A 198 18.44 2.87 16.15
C GLY A 198 17.44 1.73 16.37
N GLU A 199 16.25 1.80 15.77
CA GLU A 199 15.30 0.67 15.76
C GLU A 199 15.58 -0.25 14.56
N ASP A 200 15.31 -1.55 14.74
CA ASP A 200 15.31 -2.52 13.64
C ASP A 200 13.90 -2.63 13.04
N GLY A 201 13.80 -2.47 11.71
CA GLY A 201 12.51 -2.48 11.03
C GLY A 201 11.78 -3.83 11.07
N TYR A 202 12.51 -4.94 11.10
CA TYR A 202 11.92 -6.29 11.20
C TYR A 202 11.41 -6.55 12.62
N GLU A 203 12.16 -6.15 13.64
CA GLU A 203 11.72 -6.21 15.04
C GLU A 203 10.50 -5.32 15.27
N MET A 204 10.46 -4.12 14.68
CA MET A 204 9.30 -3.22 14.78
C MET A 204 8.06 -3.75 14.06
N ALA A 205 8.24 -4.64 13.07
CA ALA A 205 7.14 -5.30 12.38
C ALA A 205 6.57 -6.52 13.15
N LYS A 206 7.16 -6.90 14.30
CA LYS A 206 6.65 -8.01 15.12
C LYS A 206 5.43 -7.58 15.96
N PRO A 207 4.48 -8.49 16.24
CA PRO A 207 3.27 -8.18 17.01
C PRO A 207 3.54 -7.51 18.37
N GLU A 208 4.59 -7.92 19.07
CA GLU A 208 4.97 -7.40 20.39
C GLU A 208 5.41 -5.94 20.33
N SER A 209 6.08 -5.56 19.24
CA SER A 209 6.53 -4.18 19.00
C SER A 209 5.37 -3.31 18.52
N ILE A 210 4.53 -3.84 17.61
CA ILE A 210 3.35 -3.14 17.08
C ILE A 210 2.41 -2.71 18.22
N LYS A 211 2.18 -3.57 19.22
CA LYS A 211 1.33 -3.26 20.38
C LYS A 211 1.83 -2.07 21.22
N LYS A 212 3.14 -1.79 21.17
CA LYS A 212 3.77 -0.68 21.90
C LYS A 212 3.71 0.63 21.11
N VAL A 213 3.39 0.57 19.82
CA VAL A 213 3.17 1.77 19.02
C VAL A 213 1.75 2.25 19.32
N PRO A 214 1.58 3.42 19.97
CA PRO A 214 0.25 3.90 20.30
C PRO A 214 -0.51 4.17 19.01
N LEU A 215 -1.52 3.34 18.79
CA LEU A 215 -2.41 3.38 17.63
C LEU A 215 -3.68 4.18 17.93
N CYS A 216 -4.10 4.08 19.18
CA CYS A 216 -5.25 4.73 19.80
C CYS A 216 -4.92 4.82 21.29
N ASP A 217 -5.49 5.80 21.98
CA ASP A 217 -5.66 5.72 23.44
C ASP A 217 -6.26 4.34 23.76
N THR A 218 -5.46 3.46 24.37
CA THR A 218 -6.03 2.40 25.20
C THR A 218 -6.72 3.12 26.36
N PRO A 219 -8.05 3.00 26.51
CA PRO A 219 -8.69 3.44 27.74
C PRO A 219 -8.08 2.72 28.95
#